data_AF-A0A972YA55-F1
#
_entry.id   AF-A0A972YA55-F1
#
_cell.length_a   1.000
_cell.length_b   1.000
_cell.length_c   1.000
_cell.angle_alpha   90.00
_cell.angle_beta   90.00
_cell.angle_gamma   90.00
#
_symmetry.space_group_name_H-M   'P 1'
#
loop_
_entity.id
_entity.type
_entity.pdbx_description
1 polymer ?
#
loop_
_entity_poly.entity_id
_entity_poly.type
_entity_poly.pdbx_seq_one_letter_code
_entity_poly.pdbx_strand_id
1 'polypeptide(L)'
;MKFSRMSAPVILVESIAIFCSVLLAFAAEQWREDMNERARAEDILVLVRTELEANLSELEALADTRETMLQGYIQALDEFVDTGQFPADLPNLDVPDITVVAYQLAADSGVISGVDPSELIVIARAYEALNAVRANEVFLNNRNAQIRFRDGEQYLSGFIYFANRAMVNEPAAIDAVKAAIETL
;
A
#
# COMPACT_ATOMS: atom_id res chain seq x y z
N MET A 1 48.36 -45.46 29.36
CA MET A 1 47.07 -45.25 28.66
C MET A 1 46.90 -46.35 27.62
N LYS A 2 45.98 -47.30 27.84
CA LYS A 2 45.63 -48.32 26.85
C LYS A 2 44.64 -47.72 25.85
N PHE A 3 45.07 -47.40 24.64
CA PHE A 3 44.15 -47.18 23.53
C PHE A 3 43.52 -48.52 23.19
N SER A 4 42.27 -48.72 23.61
CA SER A 4 41.47 -49.87 23.19
C SER A 4 41.34 -49.79 21.66
N ARG A 5 41.81 -50.81 20.94
CA ARG A 5 41.67 -50.88 19.48
C ARG A 5 40.18 -51.04 19.17
N MET A 6 39.51 -49.94 18.87
CA MET A 6 38.15 -49.99 18.30
C MET A 6 38.20 -50.79 17.00
N SER A 7 37.29 -51.74 16.85
CA SER A 7 37.17 -52.52 15.61
C SER A 7 36.63 -51.61 14.49
N ALA A 8 37.11 -51.83 13.26
CA ALA A 8 36.66 -51.09 12.08
C ALA A 8 35.13 -50.86 11.96
N PRO A 9 34.24 -51.83 12.29
CA PRO A 9 32.80 -51.58 12.29
C PRO A 9 32.32 -50.55 13.31
N VAL A 10 32.97 -50.43 14.47
CA VAL A 10 32.61 -49.41 15.49
C VAL A 10 32.94 -48.01 14.98
N ILE A 11 34.13 -47.84 14.39
CA ILE A 11 34.56 -46.57 13.80
C ILE A 11 33.63 -46.13 12.66
N LEU A 12 33.17 -47.07 11.83
CA LEU A 12 32.23 -46.80 10.73
C LEU A 12 30.88 -46.30 11.27
N VAL A 13 30.32 -47.00 12.26
CA VAL A 13 29.03 -46.64 12.88
C VAL A 13 29.12 -45.28 13.57
N GLU A 14 30.20 -45.01 14.31
CA GLU A 14 30.43 -43.70 14.95
C GLU A 14 30.55 -42.58 13.93
N SER A 15 31.26 -42.81 12.82
CA SER A 15 31.41 -41.81 11.74
C SER A 15 30.08 -41.50 11.06
N ILE A 16 29.25 -42.53 10.80
CA ILE A 16 27.90 -42.36 10.24
C ILE A 16 27.01 -41.61 11.23
N ALA A 17 27.07 -41.94 12.52
CA ALA A 17 26.30 -41.26 13.54
C ALA A 17 26.65 -39.76 13.61
N ILE A 18 27.94 -39.43 13.62
CA ILE A 18 28.41 -38.03 13.59
C ILE A 18 27.90 -37.31 12.34
N PHE A 19 28.03 -37.93 11.16
CA PHE A 19 27.54 -37.35 9.91
C PHE A 19 26.03 -37.10 9.94
N CYS A 20 25.24 -38.07 10.40
CA CYS A 20 23.79 -37.90 10.56
C CYS A 20 23.44 -36.81 11.57
N SER A 21 24.16 -36.69 12.68
CA SER A 21 23.95 -35.61 13.66
C SER A 21 24.20 -34.23 13.06
N VAL A 22 25.24 -34.08 12.23
CA VAL A 22 25.52 -32.83 11.52
C VAL A 22 24.42 -32.50 10.52
N LEU A 23 23.96 -33.48 9.72
CA LEU A 23 22.85 -33.26 8.78
C LEU A 23 21.55 -32.88 9.49
N LEU A 24 21.22 -33.52 10.61
CA LEU A 24 20.05 -33.17 11.42
C LEU A 24 20.16 -31.76 12.00
N ALA A 25 21.35 -31.34 12.44
CA ALA A 25 21.58 -29.99 12.92
C ALA A 25 21.37 -28.94 11.81
N PHE A 26 21.87 -29.19 10.60
CA PHE A 26 21.62 -28.31 9.45
C PHE A 26 20.14 -28.26 9.07
N ALA A 27 19.45 -29.41 9.04
CA ALA A 27 18.02 -29.45 8.75
C ALA A 27 17.19 -28.72 9.81
N ALA A 28 17.56 -28.83 11.09
CA ALA A 28 16.88 -28.13 12.18
C ALA A 28 17.11 -26.61 12.12
N GLU A 29 18.33 -26.18 11.76
CA GLU A 29 18.62 -24.75 11.58
C GLU A 29 17.83 -24.18 10.41
N GLN A 30 17.84 -24.84 9.25
CA GLN A 30 17.05 -24.43 8.08
C GLN A 30 15.56 -24.33 8.41
N TRP A 31 15.01 -25.35 9.09
CA TRP A 31 13.61 -25.32 9.50
C TRP A 31 13.29 -24.13 10.43
N ARG A 32 14.22 -23.77 11.32
CA ARG A 32 14.04 -22.62 12.22
C ARG A 32 14.12 -21.30 11.46
N GLU A 33 15.01 -21.18 10.50
CA GLU A 33 15.10 -20.01 9.62
C GLU A 33 13.80 -19.85 8.82
N ASP A 34 13.32 -20.91 8.17
CA ASP A 34 12.06 -20.90 7.41
C ASP A 34 10.86 -20.49 8.28
N MET A 35 10.80 -20.98 9.54
CA MET A 35 9.73 -20.61 10.48
C MET A 35 9.81 -19.14 10.90
N ASN A 36 11.01 -18.61 11.12
CA ASN A 36 11.22 -17.20 11.45
C ASN A 36 10.86 -16.29 10.27
N GLU A 37 11.17 -16.69 9.04
CA GLU A 37 10.80 -15.95 7.83
C GLU A 37 9.29 -15.89 7.66
N ARG A 38 8.58 -17.02 7.86
CA ARG A 38 7.12 -17.05 7.82
C ARG A 38 6.47 -16.17 8.88
N ALA A 39 6.95 -16.24 10.12
CA ALA A 39 6.43 -15.40 11.20
C ALA A 39 6.60 -13.90 10.88
N ARG A 40 7.75 -13.51 10.31
CA ARG A 40 7.98 -12.12 9.88
C ARG A 40 7.08 -11.71 8.72
N ALA A 41 6.83 -12.61 7.77
CA ALA A 41 5.91 -12.36 6.67
C ALA A 41 4.50 -12.13 7.20
N GLU A 42 4.01 -12.98 8.11
CA GLU A 42 2.72 -12.83 8.78
C GLU A 42 2.61 -11.48 9.52
N ASP A 43 3.62 -11.11 10.32
CA ASP A 43 3.64 -9.82 11.03
C ASP A 43 3.52 -8.63 10.07
N ILE A 44 4.20 -8.70 8.92
CA ILE A 44 4.12 -7.65 7.89
C ILE A 44 2.76 -7.63 7.21
N LEU A 45 2.17 -8.79 6.91
CA LEU A 45 0.82 -8.85 6.34
C LEU A 45 -0.22 -8.21 7.27
N VAL A 46 -0.08 -8.39 8.58
CA VAL A 46 -0.92 -7.70 9.58
C VAL A 46 -0.74 -6.18 9.53
N LEU A 47 0.49 -5.70 9.41
CA LEU A 47 0.77 -4.27 9.26
C LEU A 47 0.19 -3.71 7.96
N VAL A 48 0.37 -4.41 6.84
CA VAL A 48 -0.20 -4.05 5.54
C VAL A 48 -1.72 -4.00 5.61
N ARG A 49 -2.36 -5.01 6.21
CA ARG A 49 -3.81 -5.08 6.39
C ARG A 49 -4.33 -3.89 7.19
N THR A 50 -3.68 -3.56 8.30
CA THR A 50 -4.04 -2.42 9.14
C THR A 50 -3.89 -1.09 8.40
N GLU A 51 -2.82 -0.92 7.63
CA GLU A 51 -2.61 0.27 6.80
C GLU A 51 -3.67 0.39 5.69
N LEU A 52 -4.01 -0.72 5.03
CA LEU A 52 -5.04 -0.77 4.00
C LEU A 52 -6.44 -0.47 4.58
N GLU A 53 -6.77 -0.97 5.77
CA GLU A 53 -8.03 -0.66 6.46
C GLU A 53 -8.13 0.84 6.81
N ALA A 54 -7.04 1.45 7.29
CA ALA A 54 -6.98 2.89 7.55
C ALA A 54 -7.14 3.70 6.26
N ASN A 55 -6.39 3.34 5.21
CA ASN A 55 -6.49 3.98 3.90
C ASN A 55 -7.88 3.83 3.28
N LEU A 56 -8.56 2.69 3.49
CA LEU A 56 -9.91 2.47 3.00
C LEU A 56 -10.89 3.46 3.64
N SER A 57 -10.80 3.65 4.96
CA SER A 57 -11.62 4.62 5.68
C SER A 57 -11.42 6.05 5.15
N GLU A 58 -10.17 6.43 4.86
CA GLU A 58 -9.84 7.73 4.27
C GLU A 58 -10.42 7.88 2.85
N LEU A 59 -10.32 6.83 2.01
CA LEU A 59 -10.89 6.84 0.66
C LEU A 59 -12.42 6.94 0.66
N GLU A 60 -13.10 6.24 1.56
CA GLU A 60 -14.56 6.29 1.67
C GLU A 60 -15.03 7.68 2.13
N ALA A 61 -14.36 8.27 3.13
CA ALA A 61 -14.63 9.64 3.55
C ALA A 61 -14.36 10.67 2.43
N LEU A 62 -13.32 10.44 1.63
CA LEU A 62 -12.99 11.27 0.49
C LEU A 62 -14.09 11.23 -0.58
N ALA A 63 -14.57 10.04 -0.93
CA ALA A 63 -15.62 9.85 -1.93
C ALA A 63 -16.91 10.60 -1.55
N ASP A 64 -17.32 10.54 -0.28
CA ASP A 64 -18.51 11.23 0.23
C ASP A 64 -18.38 12.77 0.14
N THR A 65 -17.19 13.29 0.42
CA THR A 65 -16.95 14.75 0.38
C THR A 65 -16.74 15.28 -1.03
N ARG A 66 -16.30 14.43 -1.97
CA ARG A 66 -15.91 14.83 -3.32
C ARG A 66 -17.05 15.33 -4.18
N GLU A 67 -18.21 14.69 -4.08
CA GLU A 67 -19.39 15.10 -4.84
C GLU A 67 -19.81 16.52 -4.44
N THR A 68 -19.87 16.79 -3.15
CA THR A 68 -20.19 18.12 -2.60
C THR A 68 -19.17 19.16 -3.04
N MET A 69 -17.88 18.81 -3.01
CA MET A 69 -16.82 19.67 -3.50
C MET A 69 -17.02 20.00 -4.99
N LEU A 70 -17.21 19.00 -5.85
CA LEU A 70 -17.37 19.21 -7.29
C LEU A 70 -18.56 20.12 -7.60
N GLN A 71 -19.69 19.92 -6.91
CA GLN A 71 -20.86 20.79 -7.05
C GLN A 71 -20.53 22.25 -6.69
N GLY A 72 -19.76 22.48 -5.62
CA GLY A 72 -19.29 23.82 -5.25
C GLY A 72 -18.41 24.47 -6.32
N TYR A 73 -17.53 23.70 -6.98
CA TYR A 73 -16.70 24.23 -8.07
C TYR A 73 -17.49 24.48 -9.37
N ILE A 74 -18.50 23.66 -9.66
CA ILE A 74 -19.40 23.91 -10.79
C ILE A 74 -20.20 25.20 -10.56
N GLN A 75 -20.75 25.37 -9.35
CA GLN A 75 -21.47 26.59 -8.99
C GLN A 75 -20.56 27.84 -9.07
N ALA A 76 -19.30 27.71 -8.64
CA ALA A 76 -18.31 28.77 -8.77
C ALA A 76 -18.00 29.13 -10.22
N LEU A 77 -18.03 28.15 -11.14
CA LEU A 77 -17.85 28.39 -12.57
C LEU A 77 -19.04 29.14 -13.15
N ASP A 78 -20.26 28.71 -12.82
CA ASP A 78 -21.49 29.36 -13.28
C ASP A 78 -21.56 30.81 -12.79
N GLU A 79 -21.25 31.07 -11.51
CA GLU A 79 -21.19 32.43 -10.96
C GLU A 79 -20.13 33.28 -11.66
N PHE A 80 -18.96 32.72 -11.97
CA PHE A 80 -17.93 33.44 -12.72
C PHE A 80 -18.39 33.77 -14.14
N VAL A 81 -19.07 32.86 -14.84
CA VAL A 81 -19.61 33.10 -16.18
C VAL A 81 -20.65 34.24 -16.16
N ASP A 82 -21.48 34.29 -15.11
CA ASP A 82 -22.53 35.29 -14.98
C ASP A 82 -22.02 36.67 -14.53
N THR A 83 -21.03 36.70 -13.62
CA THR A 83 -20.60 37.94 -12.94
C THR A 83 -19.22 38.46 -13.37
N GLY A 84 -18.41 37.60 -14.01
CA GLY A 84 -16.99 37.85 -14.28
C GLY A 84 -16.11 37.88 -13.02
N GLN A 85 -16.63 37.50 -11.85
CA GLN A 85 -15.91 37.49 -10.58
C GLN A 85 -15.77 36.07 -10.05
N PHE A 86 -14.57 35.74 -9.56
CA PHE A 86 -14.35 34.48 -8.89
C PHE A 86 -14.88 34.53 -7.45
N PRO A 87 -15.63 33.52 -6.99
CA PRO A 87 -16.07 33.48 -5.60
C PRO A 87 -14.87 33.41 -4.65
N ALA A 88 -14.96 34.17 -3.56
CA ALA A 88 -13.88 34.26 -2.57
C ALA A 88 -13.70 32.95 -1.77
N ASP A 89 -14.78 32.19 -1.62
CA ASP A 89 -14.84 31.00 -0.78
C ASP A 89 -15.00 29.74 -1.64
N LEU A 90 -13.89 29.28 -2.22
CA LEU A 90 -13.86 27.96 -2.86
C LEU A 90 -13.75 26.85 -1.80
N PRO A 91 -14.40 25.69 -1.99
CA PRO A 91 -14.25 24.56 -1.09
C PRO A 91 -12.77 24.21 -0.87
N ASN A 92 -12.38 23.96 0.38
CA ASN A 92 -11.06 23.43 0.67
C ASN A 92 -11.01 21.96 0.25
N LEU A 93 -9.91 21.56 -0.39
CA LEU A 93 -9.57 20.17 -0.59
C LEU A 93 -8.87 19.70 0.67
N ASP A 94 -9.49 18.76 1.39
CA ASP A 94 -8.75 18.00 2.38
C ASP A 94 -7.93 16.94 1.66
N VAL A 95 -6.65 16.80 2.02
CA VAL A 95 -5.79 15.76 1.46
C VAL A 95 -6.00 14.53 2.34
N PRO A 96 -6.50 13.42 1.81
CA PRO A 96 -6.65 12.19 2.57
C PRO A 96 -5.27 11.73 3.04
N ASP A 97 -5.16 11.27 4.29
CA ASP A 97 -3.89 10.80 4.86
C ASP A 97 -3.58 9.37 4.40
N ILE A 98 -3.41 9.20 3.09
CA ILE A 98 -3.12 7.91 2.46
C ILE A 98 -1.64 7.60 2.62
N THR A 99 -1.35 6.50 3.33
CA THR A 99 0.00 6.03 3.62
C THR A 99 0.36 4.80 2.80
N VAL A 100 1.66 4.60 2.54
CA VAL A 100 2.20 3.44 1.80
C VAL A 100 3.42 2.83 2.50
N VAL A 101 3.54 3.10 3.81
CA VAL A 101 4.77 2.87 4.56
C VAL A 101 4.94 1.39 4.87
N ALA A 102 3.86 0.69 5.24
CA ALA A 102 3.89 -0.73 5.52
C ALA A 102 4.34 -1.54 4.29
N TYR A 103 3.82 -1.20 3.10
CA TYR A 103 4.24 -1.83 1.85
C TYR A 103 5.69 -1.53 1.49
N GLN A 104 6.12 -0.29 1.66
CA GLN A 104 7.51 0.10 1.37
C GLN A 104 8.49 -0.61 2.32
N LEU A 105 8.15 -0.68 3.60
CA LEU A 105 8.92 -1.42 4.60
C LEU A 105 8.98 -2.92 4.29
N ALA A 106 7.87 -3.51 3.84
CA ALA A 106 7.78 -4.90 3.41
C ALA A 106 8.71 -5.20 2.21
N ALA A 107 8.73 -4.30 1.23
CA ALA A 107 9.59 -4.39 0.06
C ALA A 107 11.08 -4.22 0.41
N ASP A 108 11.41 -3.21 1.23
CA ASP A 108 12.78 -2.88 1.59
C ASP A 108 13.41 -3.92 2.53
N SER A 109 12.61 -4.55 3.38
CA SER A 109 13.08 -5.59 4.31
C SER A 109 13.30 -6.97 3.65
N GLY A 110 12.84 -7.15 2.42
CA GLY A 110 12.92 -8.43 1.69
C GLY A 110 11.96 -9.51 2.19
N VAL A 111 11.19 -9.23 3.26
CA VAL A 111 10.27 -10.19 3.88
C VAL A 111 9.10 -10.57 2.96
N ILE A 112 8.82 -9.74 1.94
CA ILE A 112 7.88 -10.04 0.85
C ILE A 112 8.17 -11.39 0.16
N SER A 113 9.40 -11.89 0.17
CA SER A 113 9.72 -13.19 -0.46
C SER A 113 9.02 -14.39 0.18
N GLY A 114 8.56 -14.26 1.42
CA GLY A 114 7.81 -15.29 2.14
C GLY A 114 6.29 -15.28 1.91
N VAL A 115 5.77 -14.27 1.20
CA VAL A 115 4.33 -14.10 0.91
C VAL A 115 3.97 -14.80 -0.39
N ASP A 116 2.76 -15.35 -0.48
CA ASP A 116 2.30 -15.98 -1.71
C ASP A 116 2.27 -14.97 -2.88
N PRO A 117 2.79 -15.32 -4.08
CA PRO A 117 2.79 -14.41 -5.22
C PRO A 117 1.41 -13.88 -5.62
N SER A 118 0.34 -14.66 -5.41
CA SER A 118 -1.02 -14.24 -5.72
C SER A 118 -1.50 -13.14 -4.77
N GLU A 119 -1.22 -13.25 -3.46
CA GLU A 119 -1.52 -12.22 -2.46
C GLU A 119 -0.74 -10.94 -2.76
N LEU A 120 0.55 -11.06 -3.08
CA LEU A 120 1.40 -9.92 -3.43
C LEU A 120 0.88 -9.13 -4.64
N ILE A 121 0.33 -9.80 -5.64
CA ILE A 121 -0.26 -9.13 -6.81
C ILE A 121 -1.48 -8.30 -6.40
N VAL A 122 -2.33 -8.82 -5.51
CA VAL A 122 -3.52 -8.10 -5.05
C VAL A 122 -3.11 -6.89 -4.19
N ILE A 123 -2.18 -7.09 -3.25
CA ILE A 123 -1.63 -6.02 -2.41
C ILE A 123 -0.98 -4.93 -3.28
N ALA A 124 -0.12 -5.30 -4.23
CA ALA A 124 0.56 -4.36 -5.10
C ALA A 124 -0.44 -3.51 -5.91
N ARG A 125 -1.50 -4.13 -6.44
CA ARG A 125 -2.57 -3.41 -7.15
C ARG A 125 -3.30 -2.41 -6.27
N ALA A 126 -3.57 -2.75 -5.00
CA ALA A 126 -4.16 -1.83 -4.06
C ALA A 126 -3.25 -0.61 -3.84
N TYR A 127 -1.95 -0.82 -3.62
CA TYR A 127 -0.98 0.27 -3.43
C TYR A 127 -0.72 1.10 -4.70
N GLU A 128 -0.80 0.51 -5.89
CA GLU A 128 -0.79 1.25 -7.14
C GLU A 128 -2.00 2.19 -7.25
N ALA A 129 -3.18 1.69 -6.90
CA ALA A 129 -4.40 2.49 -6.89
C ALA A 129 -4.33 3.64 -5.86
N LEU A 130 -3.84 3.36 -4.65
CA LEU A 130 -3.63 4.36 -3.60
C LEU A 130 -2.64 5.46 -4.05
N ASN A 131 -1.54 5.08 -4.70
CA ASN A 131 -0.59 6.04 -5.25
C ASN A 131 -1.22 6.91 -6.34
N ALA A 132 -2.07 6.33 -7.19
CA ALA A 132 -2.79 7.09 -8.22
C ALA A 132 -3.76 8.11 -7.61
N VAL A 133 -4.50 7.73 -6.55
CA VAL A 133 -5.36 8.66 -5.80
C VAL A 133 -4.51 9.78 -5.21
N ARG A 134 -3.45 9.46 -4.48
CA ARG A 134 -2.57 10.47 -3.86
C ARG A 134 -1.97 11.43 -4.88
N ALA A 135 -1.56 10.94 -6.05
CA ALA A 135 -1.04 11.79 -7.14
C ALA A 135 -2.12 12.74 -7.68
N ASN A 136 -3.36 12.27 -7.82
CA ASN A 136 -4.50 13.11 -8.21
C ASN A 136 -4.78 14.18 -7.15
N GLU A 137 -4.74 13.84 -5.85
CA GLU A 137 -4.98 14.80 -4.76
C GLU A 137 -3.95 15.92 -4.72
N VAL A 138 -2.68 15.58 -4.87
CA VAL A 138 -1.60 16.58 -4.96
C VAL A 138 -1.82 17.48 -6.17
N PHE A 139 -2.22 16.92 -7.30
CA PHE A 139 -2.52 17.69 -8.50
C PHE A 139 -3.72 18.63 -8.29
N LEU A 140 -4.82 18.14 -7.75
CA LEU A 140 -6.03 18.93 -7.48
C LEU A 140 -5.75 20.07 -6.50
N ASN A 141 -5.01 19.80 -5.42
CA ASN A 141 -4.61 20.83 -4.46
C ASN A 141 -3.76 21.93 -5.09
N ASN A 142 -2.78 21.55 -5.92
CA ASN A 142 -1.97 22.52 -6.65
C ASN A 142 -2.81 23.38 -7.61
N ARG A 143 -3.84 22.79 -8.25
CA ARG A 143 -4.76 23.52 -9.11
C ARG A 143 -5.69 24.43 -8.33
N ASN A 144 -6.24 24.00 -7.20
CA ASN A 144 -7.05 24.85 -6.32
C ASN A 144 -6.25 26.07 -5.85
N ALA A 145 -5.00 25.88 -5.44
CA ALA A 145 -4.12 27.00 -5.12
C ALA A 145 -3.97 27.96 -6.32
N GLN A 146 -3.75 27.46 -7.53
CA GLN A 146 -3.62 28.29 -8.74
C GLN A 146 -4.89 29.09 -9.07
N ILE A 147 -6.08 28.49 -8.95
CA ILE A 147 -7.37 29.15 -9.18
C ILE A 147 -7.48 30.41 -8.29
N ARG A 148 -7.00 30.35 -7.05
CA ARG A 148 -7.07 31.45 -6.08
C ARG A 148 -6.11 32.62 -6.38
N PHE A 149 -5.11 32.45 -7.26
CA PHE A 149 -4.05 33.46 -7.49
C PHE A 149 -3.97 34.05 -8.91
N ARG A 150 -4.54 33.43 -9.96
CA ARG A 150 -4.41 33.90 -11.37
C ARG A 150 -5.61 33.51 -12.23
N ASP A 151 -6.25 34.48 -12.90
CA ASP A 151 -7.26 34.32 -13.98
C ASP A 151 -7.94 32.95 -13.99
N GLY A 152 -8.72 32.69 -12.93
CA GLY A 152 -9.06 31.34 -12.47
C GLY A 152 -9.84 30.47 -13.46
N GLU A 153 -10.37 31.03 -14.55
CA GLU A 153 -11.29 30.37 -15.49
C GLU A 153 -10.65 29.16 -16.19
N GLN A 154 -9.44 29.36 -16.73
CA GLN A 154 -8.71 28.28 -17.41
C GLN A 154 -8.33 27.15 -16.44
N TYR A 155 -8.09 27.49 -15.17
CA TYR A 155 -7.72 26.54 -14.14
C TYR A 155 -8.93 25.83 -13.54
N LEU A 156 -10.09 26.50 -13.48
CA LEU A 156 -11.34 25.97 -12.94
C LEU A 156 -11.96 24.91 -13.85
N SER A 157 -12.07 25.18 -15.16
CA SER A 157 -12.55 24.20 -16.14
C SER A 157 -11.67 22.94 -16.19
N GLY A 158 -10.35 23.12 -16.15
CA GLY A 158 -9.40 22.02 -16.02
C GLY A 158 -9.57 21.26 -14.72
N PHE A 159 -9.70 21.96 -13.59
CA PHE A 159 -9.92 21.36 -12.28
C PHE A 159 -11.17 20.48 -12.24
N ILE A 160 -12.31 20.99 -12.73
CA ILE A 160 -13.58 20.24 -12.79
C ILE A 160 -13.41 18.96 -13.62
N TYR A 161 -12.74 19.04 -14.77
CA TYR A 161 -12.45 17.85 -15.59
C TYR A 161 -11.65 16.78 -14.83
N PHE A 162 -10.57 17.20 -14.15
CA PHE A 162 -9.73 16.26 -13.40
C PHE A 162 -10.42 15.72 -12.14
N ALA A 163 -11.20 16.53 -11.44
CA ALA A 163 -11.99 16.12 -10.29
C ALA A 163 -13.07 15.10 -10.69
N ASN A 164 -13.79 15.33 -11.79
CA ASN A 164 -14.75 14.36 -12.34
C ASN A 164 -14.05 13.04 -12.71
N ARG A 165 -12.87 13.12 -13.31
CA ARG A 165 -12.09 11.92 -13.64
C ARG A 165 -11.63 11.18 -12.37
N ALA A 166 -11.25 11.88 -11.31
CA ALA A 166 -10.89 11.27 -10.03
C ALA A 166 -12.08 10.50 -9.44
N MET A 167 -13.27 11.10 -9.41
CA MET A 167 -14.51 10.46 -8.95
C MET A 167 -14.84 9.16 -9.69
N VAL A 168 -14.54 9.08 -11.00
CA VAL A 168 -14.77 7.85 -11.77
C VAL A 168 -13.77 6.74 -11.41
N ASN A 169 -12.56 7.09 -10.96
CA ASN A 169 -11.50 6.12 -10.64
C ASN A 169 -11.44 5.74 -9.15
N GLU A 170 -11.99 6.57 -8.26
CA GLU A 170 -12.04 6.31 -6.81
C GLU A 170 -12.74 5.01 -6.43
N PRO A 171 -13.90 4.63 -7.02
CA PRO A 171 -14.52 3.34 -6.74
C PRO A 171 -13.59 2.16 -7.07
N ALA A 172 -12.83 2.24 -8.16
CA ALA A 172 -11.87 1.19 -8.52
C ALA A 172 -10.71 1.09 -7.52
N ALA A 173 -10.29 2.21 -6.91
CA ALA A 173 -9.30 2.20 -5.84
C ALA A 173 -9.86 1.58 -4.55
N ILE A 174 -11.08 1.95 -4.17
CA ILE A 174 -11.81 1.37 -3.03
C ILE A 174 -11.95 -0.15 -3.21
N ASP A 175 -12.40 -0.60 -4.39
CA ASP A 175 -12.57 -2.03 -4.68
C ASP A 175 -11.24 -2.79 -4.64
N ALA A 176 -10.16 -2.20 -5.18
CA ALA A 176 -8.83 -2.80 -5.13
C ALA A 176 -8.32 -2.95 -3.69
N VAL A 177 -8.55 -1.95 -2.83
CA VAL A 177 -8.16 -2.00 -1.41
C VAL A 177 -9.01 -3.02 -0.65
N LYS A 178 -10.32 -3.08 -0.88
CA LYS A 178 -11.21 -4.10 -0.29
C LYS A 178 -10.78 -5.51 -0.67
N ALA A 179 -10.50 -5.76 -1.94
CA ALA A 179 -10.03 -7.06 -2.42
C ALA A 179 -8.70 -7.46 -1.74
N ALA A 180 -7.78 -6.51 -1.53
CA ALA A 180 -6.54 -6.77 -0.80
C ALA A 180 -6.81 -7.12 0.67
N ILE A 181 -7.68 -6.39 1.37
CA ILE A 181 -8.04 -6.67 2.76
C ILE A 181 -8.71 -8.04 2.91
N GLU A 182 -9.56 -8.46 1.96
CA GLU A 182 -10.22 -9.77 1.98
C GLU A 182 -9.25 -10.94 1.72
N THR A 183 -8.13 -10.65 1.06
CA THR A 183 -7.08 -11.63 0.76
C THR A 183 -6.13 -11.83 1.95
N LEU A 184 -6.07 -10.86 2.87
CA LEU A 184 -5.20 -10.83 4.06
C LEU A 184 -5.93 -11.27 5.34
#